data_AF-G7WIB0-F1
#
_entry.id   AF-G7WIB0-F1
#
_cell.length_a   1.000
_cell.length_b   1.000
_cell.length_c   1.000
_cell.angle_alpha   90.00
_cell.angle_beta   90.00
_cell.angle_gamma   90.00
#
_symmetry.space_group_name_H-M   'P 1'
#
loop_
_entity.id
_entity.type
_entity.pdbx_description
1 polymer ?
#
loop_
_entity_poly.entity_id
_entity_poly.type
_entity_poly.pdbx_seq_one_letter_code
_entity_poly.pdbx_strand_id
1 'polypeptide(L)'
;MFRKILIANRGEIAVRIIRTCQEMQVKTIAIYTEVDSDSLHVKLADEAVKCVSRTGYLDMEWIIQKAVNMGAQAIHPGYGFLAENPLFAKKILEAGLVFIGPDAHTMALMGDKSKARETMASSGFPVVPGGTGIVMSTEEALPMARTLGYPVLIKAVAGGGGRGMRLVLEEDQLVLSLESASSEAKACFNNSDVYLEKYLEGCRHVEIQILADNYGEVVSLGERDCSIQRRHQKLIEESPSPALTPELRNRMSEVSCNAVKAVGYRGAGTLEFLLDKDLNFYFMEMNTRIQVEHTITELICGLDLIKEQIRIAAGEPLGYKQTDIRLTGWAMECRINAEDPVTFMPSPGKIEYFRPPGGFGVRVDSAAYSGYTVTPFYDSLISKLLVYGRTRAEVLARMQRALAEFSISGVKTTIPFHQRILADKDFQRGKFTTDFIQKKLDSEKENSLELEYHSDLDDQARDNLLIAVLSAAIETYEKSEHVRYRIINIQPSGKMRSAWRLASLYGGG
;
A
#
# COMPACT_ATOMS: atom_id res chain seq x y z
N MET A 1 25.96 -5.99 -16.74
CA MET A 1 25.27 -6.83 -15.74
C MET A 1 26.05 -6.89 -14.42
N PHE A 2 25.36 -6.89 -13.29
CA PHE A 2 25.96 -6.99 -11.95
C PHE A 2 26.40 -8.42 -11.62
N ARG A 3 27.43 -8.55 -10.76
CA ARG A 3 27.89 -9.83 -10.20
C ARG A 3 27.31 -10.08 -8.83
N LYS A 4 27.04 -9.03 -8.05
CA LYS A 4 26.50 -9.13 -6.69
C LYS A 4 25.59 -7.95 -6.36
N ILE A 5 24.42 -8.24 -5.79
CA ILE A 5 23.40 -7.26 -5.39
C ILE A 5 23.08 -7.45 -3.90
N LEU A 6 23.03 -6.35 -3.14
CA LEU A 6 22.47 -6.35 -1.79
C LEU A 6 20.97 -6.04 -1.85
N ILE A 7 20.17 -6.78 -1.11
CA ILE A 7 18.71 -6.60 -1.05
C ILE A 7 18.39 -5.88 0.25
N ALA A 8 18.01 -4.61 0.15
CA ALA A 8 17.68 -3.76 1.29
C ALA A 8 16.20 -3.89 1.68
N ASN A 9 15.75 -5.14 1.85
CA ASN A 9 14.37 -5.47 2.20
C ASN A 9 14.29 -6.85 2.86
N ARG A 10 13.07 -7.28 3.21
CA ARG A 10 12.75 -8.56 3.87
C ARG A 10 11.57 -9.25 3.21
N GLY A 11 11.15 -10.37 3.80
CA GLY A 11 9.87 -11.01 3.47
C GLY A 11 9.78 -11.48 2.01
N GLU A 12 8.57 -11.46 1.46
CA GLU A 12 8.29 -12.04 0.14
C GLU A 12 9.06 -11.32 -0.98
N ILE A 13 9.14 -9.99 -0.93
CA ILE A 13 9.82 -9.22 -1.98
C ILE A 13 11.32 -9.48 -2.01
N ALA A 14 11.95 -9.68 -0.86
CA ALA A 14 13.35 -10.10 -0.82
C ALA A 14 13.52 -11.49 -1.45
N VAL A 15 12.64 -12.45 -1.15
CA VAL A 15 12.63 -13.78 -1.79
C VAL A 15 12.43 -13.67 -3.31
N ARG A 16 11.49 -12.82 -3.76
CA ARG A 16 11.20 -12.54 -5.17
C ARG A 16 12.43 -12.01 -5.90
N ILE A 17 13.18 -11.08 -5.28
CA ILE A 17 14.42 -10.53 -5.86
C ILE A 17 15.54 -11.58 -5.87
N ILE A 18 15.71 -12.35 -4.79
CA ILE A 18 16.71 -13.42 -4.73
C ILE A 18 16.52 -14.43 -5.87
N ARG A 19 15.27 -14.86 -6.09
CA ARG A 19 14.94 -15.82 -7.17
C ARG A 19 15.33 -15.29 -8.55
N THR A 20 14.99 -14.04 -8.88
CA THR A 20 15.42 -13.44 -10.15
C THR A 20 16.95 -13.33 -10.23
N CYS A 21 17.63 -12.90 -9.17
CA CYS A 21 19.08 -12.84 -9.16
C CYS A 21 19.71 -14.23 -9.40
N GLN A 22 19.16 -15.29 -8.81
CA GLN A 22 19.60 -16.67 -9.03
C GLN A 22 19.46 -17.10 -10.50
N GLU A 23 18.31 -16.82 -11.13
CA GLU A 23 18.10 -17.08 -12.57
C GLU A 23 19.10 -16.30 -13.45
N MET A 24 19.42 -15.07 -13.05
CA MET A 24 20.38 -14.20 -13.72
C MET A 24 21.84 -14.50 -13.37
N GLN A 25 22.10 -15.49 -12.51
CA GLN A 25 23.43 -15.84 -11.99
C GLN A 25 24.15 -14.68 -11.27
N VAL A 26 23.38 -13.83 -10.61
CA VAL A 26 23.85 -12.70 -9.80
C VAL A 26 23.84 -13.11 -8.33
N LYS A 27 24.98 -12.93 -7.64
CA LYS A 27 25.09 -13.23 -6.20
C LYS A 27 24.27 -12.25 -5.36
N THR A 28 23.77 -12.72 -4.23
CA THR A 28 22.84 -11.97 -3.38
C THR A 28 23.33 -11.82 -1.96
N ILE A 29 23.15 -10.63 -1.39
CA ILE A 29 23.34 -10.36 0.03
C ILE A 29 21.99 -9.99 0.65
N ALA A 30 21.53 -10.78 1.61
CA ALA A 30 20.38 -10.43 2.46
C ALA A 30 20.85 -9.66 3.70
N ILE A 31 20.03 -8.71 4.15
CA ILE A 31 20.16 -8.08 5.47
C ILE A 31 18.99 -8.53 6.34
N TYR A 32 19.21 -8.75 7.64
CA TYR A 32 18.14 -9.18 8.54
C TYR A 32 18.28 -8.65 9.95
N THR A 33 17.16 -8.41 10.63
CA THR A 33 17.15 -8.11 12.07
C THR A 33 17.11 -9.40 12.88
N GLU A 34 17.33 -9.34 14.19
CA GLU A 34 17.31 -10.56 15.01
C GLU A 34 16.00 -11.35 14.92
N VAL A 35 14.88 -10.62 14.85
CA VAL A 35 13.55 -11.22 14.73
C VAL A 35 13.29 -11.88 13.37
N ASP A 36 14.10 -11.57 12.35
CA ASP A 36 14.04 -12.15 11.00
C ASP A 36 15.16 -13.19 10.76
N SER A 37 15.91 -13.60 11.79
CA SER A 37 16.99 -14.60 11.67
C SER A 37 16.56 -15.90 11.00
N ASP A 38 15.31 -16.31 11.21
CA ASP A 38 14.70 -17.49 10.58
C ASP A 38 13.91 -17.20 9.30
N SER A 39 13.89 -15.96 8.81
CA SER A 39 13.12 -15.58 7.63
C SER A 39 13.66 -16.26 6.37
N LEU A 40 12.78 -16.64 5.44
CA LEU A 40 13.16 -17.41 4.25
C LEU A 40 14.18 -16.67 3.37
N HIS A 41 14.10 -15.34 3.28
CA HIS A 41 15.04 -14.55 2.48
C HIS A 41 16.50 -14.67 2.99
N VAL A 42 16.70 -14.86 4.31
CA VAL A 42 18.02 -15.10 4.91
C VAL A 42 18.57 -16.46 4.48
N LYS A 43 17.70 -17.46 4.41
CA LYS A 43 18.06 -18.85 4.07
C LYS A 43 18.33 -19.04 2.57
N LEU A 44 17.77 -18.18 1.71
CA LEU A 44 17.89 -18.28 0.25
C LEU A 44 19.03 -17.47 -0.36
N ALA A 45 19.46 -16.38 0.28
CA ALA A 45 20.53 -15.55 -0.24
C ALA A 45 21.89 -16.26 -0.18
N ASP A 46 22.82 -15.90 -1.08
CA ASP A 46 24.17 -16.47 -1.07
C ASP A 46 24.96 -16.06 0.19
N GLU A 47 24.73 -14.84 0.66
CA GLU A 47 25.30 -14.30 1.89
C GLU A 47 24.20 -13.57 2.68
N ALA A 48 24.28 -13.59 4.01
CA ALA A 48 23.35 -12.85 4.85
C ALA A 48 24.06 -12.18 6.03
N VAL A 49 23.67 -10.94 6.33
CA VAL A 49 24.28 -10.15 7.41
C VAL A 49 23.23 -9.62 8.38
N LYS A 50 23.45 -9.90 9.67
CA LYS A 50 22.59 -9.39 10.75
C LYS A 50 22.80 -7.89 10.93
N CYS A 51 21.72 -7.13 10.81
CA CYS A 51 21.66 -5.72 11.15
C CYS A 51 21.71 -5.55 12.67
N VAL A 52 22.72 -4.81 13.12
CA VAL A 52 22.94 -4.47 14.55
C VAL A 52 22.33 -3.12 14.91
N SER A 53 21.77 -2.40 13.93
CA SER A 53 21.17 -1.10 14.16
C SER A 53 19.81 -1.20 14.82
N ARG A 54 19.52 -0.25 15.71
CA ARG A 54 18.21 -0.10 16.34
C ARG A 54 17.11 0.27 15.34
N THR A 55 17.46 0.93 14.24
CA THR A 55 16.51 1.30 13.17
C THR A 55 16.35 0.21 12.11
N GLY A 56 17.06 -0.92 12.24
CA GLY A 56 16.87 -2.12 11.42
C GLY A 56 16.99 -1.84 9.92
N TYR A 57 15.92 -2.12 9.18
CA TYR A 57 15.82 -1.92 7.72
C TYR A 57 15.80 -0.45 7.27
N LEU A 58 15.79 0.51 8.21
CA LEU A 58 15.82 1.95 7.92
C LEU A 58 17.21 2.59 8.13
N ASP A 59 18.22 1.81 8.50
CA ASP A 59 19.59 2.34 8.67
C ASP A 59 20.34 2.46 7.34
N MET A 60 20.18 3.60 6.68
CA MET A 60 20.80 3.90 5.39
C MET A 60 22.32 3.74 5.40
N GLU A 61 23.00 4.28 6.41
CA GLU A 61 24.47 4.29 6.48
C GLU A 61 25.01 2.88 6.68
N TRP A 62 24.39 2.12 7.58
CA TRP A 62 24.79 0.75 7.83
C TRP A 62 24.60 -0.13 6.59
N ILE A 63 23.46 0.00 5.90
CA ILE A 63 23.16 -0.79 4.69
C ILE A 63 24.18 -0.49 3.59
N ILE A 64 24.48 0.78 3.34
CA ILE A 64 25.45 1.21 2.32
C ILE A 64 26.84 0.71 2.68
N GLN A 65 27.27 0.88 3.93
CA GLN A 65 28.57 0.41 4.39
C GLN A 65 28.72 -1.11 4.22
N LYS A 66 27.67 -1.90 4.52
CA LYS A 66 27.69 -3.35 4.30
C LYS A 66 27.73 -3.73 2.83
N ALA A 67 26.97 -3.03 1.98
CA ALA A 67 27.01 -3.25 0.54
C ALA A 67 28.43 -3.06 -0.01
N VAL A 68 29.10 -1.96 0.36
CA VAL A 68 30.49 -1.69 -0.05
C VAL A 68 31.45 -2.77 0.46
N ASN A 69 31.43 -3.05 1.77
CA ASN A 69 32.37 -3.99 2.39
C ASN A 69 32.24 -5.43 1.87
N MET A 70 31.04 -5.83 1.46
CA MET A 70 30.75 -7.18 0.95
C MET A 70 30.87 -7.28 -0.57
N GLY A 71 31.27 -6.18 -1.24
CA GLY A 71 31.50 -6.14 -2.69
C GLY A 71 30.22 -6.21 -3.52
N ALA A 72 29.09 -5.71 -2.99
CA ALA A 72 27.91 -5.48 -3.81
C ALA A 72 28.20 -4.37 -4.84
N GLN A 73 27.56 -4.44 -6.01
CA GLN A 73 27.66 -3.40 -7.03
C GLN A 73 26.37 -2.57 -7.12
N ALA A 74 25.27 -3.11 -6.62
CA ALA A 74 23.98 -2.46 -6.61
C ALA A 74 23.16 -2.86 -5.37
N ILE A 75 22.19 -2.02 -5.04
CA ILE A 75 21.22 -2.26 -3.96
C ILE A 75 19.82 -2.27 -4.56
N HIS A 76 19.09 -3.36 -4.33
CA HIS A 76 17.67 -3.45 -4.66
C HIS A 76 16.84 -3.14 -3.42
N PRO A 77 16.03 -2.07 -3.40
CA PRO A 77 15.30 -1.69 -2.20
C PRO A 77 13.95 -2.41 -2.06
N GLY A 78 13.45 -3.06 -3.12
CA GLY A 78 12.13 -3.70 -3.11
C GLY A 78 11.02 -2.66 -3.03
N TYR A 79 10.07 -2.84 -2.10
CA TYR A 79 9.02 -1.86 -1.80
C TYR A 79 8.94 -1.56 -0.30
N GLY A 80 8.37 -0.42 0.08
CA GLY A 80 8.37 0.03 1.48
C GLY A 80 9.78 0.38 1.97
N PHE A 81 9.95 0.51 3.29
CA PHE A 81 11.21 0.93 3.92
C PHE A 81 11.86 2.15 3.25
N LEU A 82 13.01 1.95 2.59
CA LEU A 82 13.81 2.99 1.95
C LEU A 82 13.61 3.06 0.42
N ALA A 83 12.67 2.28 -0.14
CA ALA A 83 12.49 2.17 -1.59
C ALA A 83 12.06 3.46 -2.28
N GLU A 84 11.40 4.37 -1.56
CA GLU A 84 10.99 5.69 -2.07
C GLU A 84 11.72 6.82 -1.31
N ASN A 85 12.93 6.56 -0.80
CA ASN A 85 13.70 7.55 -0.05
C ASN A 85 14.79 8.21 -0.94
N PRO A 86 14.62 9.48 -1.35
CA PRO A 86 15.57 10.19 -2.21
C PRO A 86 16.99 10.28 -1.64
N LEU A 87 17.10 10.47 -0.32
CA LEU A 87 18.39 10.57 0.36
C LEU A 87 19.15 9.24 0.31
N PHE A 88 18.45 8.12 0.46
CA PHE A 88 19.05 6.79 0.36
C PHE A 88 19.60 6.53 -1.05
N ALA A 89 18.80 6.77 -2.09
CA ALA A 89 19.25 6.63 -3.48
C ALA A 89 20.46 7.52 -3.79
N LYS A 90 20.47 8.76 -3.30
CA LYS A 90 21.59 9.69 -3.45
C LYS A 90 22.86 9.15 -2.76
N LYS A 91 22.77 8.72 -1.50
CA LYS A 91 23.91 8.20 -0.74
C LYS A 91 24.49 6.92 -1.33
N ILE A 92 23.65 6.05 -1.89
CA ILE A 92 24.11 4.84 -2.61
C ILE A 92 24.99 5.23 -3.80
N LEU A 93 24.54 6.22 -4.59
CA LEU A 93 25.31 6.71 -5.74
C LEU A 93 26.63 7.36 -5.30
N GLU A 94 26.61 8.18 -4.25
CA GLU A 94 27.82 8.80 -3.66
C GLU A 94 28.83 7.77 -3.14
N ALA A 95 28.35 6.59 -2.71
CA ALA A 95 29.19 5.46 -2.30
C ALA A 95 29.70 4.59 -3.47
N GLY A 96 29.43 4.98 -4.72
CA GLY A 96 29.86 4.25 -5.92
C GLY A 96 29.05 2.98 -6.22
N LEU A 97 27.85 2.86 -5.64
CA LEU A 97 26.93 1.74 -5.87
C LEU A 97 25.77 2.19 -6.78
N VAL A 98 25.09 1.23 -7.42
CA VAL A 98 23.87 1.51 -8.19
C VAL A 98 22.63 1.30 -7.33
N PHE A 99 21.74 2.29 -7.30
CA PHE A 99 20.38 2.12 -6.78
C PHE A 99 19.49 1.52 -7.87
N ILE A 100 18.88 0.36 -7.62
CA ILE A 100 17.98 -0.29 -8.58
C ILE A 100 16.59 0.35 -8.46
N GLY A 101 16.42 1.46 -9.15
CA GLY A 101 15.23 2.29 -9.15
C GLY A 101 15.45 3.65 -9.85
N PRO A 102 14.47 4.56 -9.77
CA PRO A 102 14.61 5.91 -10.27
C PRO A 102 15.72 6.69 -9.55
N ASP A 103 16.15 7.80 -10.14
CA ASP A 103 17.13 8.70 -9.51
C ASP A 103 16.50 9.51 -8.35
N ALA A 104 17.36 10.00 -7.46
CA ALA A 104 16.94 10.72 -6.27
C ALA A 104 16.15 12.01 -6.57
N HIS A 105 16.46 12.72 -7.65
CA HIS A 105 15.75 13.94 -8.00
C HIS A 105 14.31 13.62 -8.41
N THR A 106 14.12 12.63 -9.30
CA THR A 106 12.79 12.21 -9.75
C THR A 106 11.96 11.64 -8.61
N MET A 107 12.56 10.84 -7.71
CA MET A 107 11.85 10.37 -6.50
C MET A 107 11.40 11.52 -5.60
N ALA A 108 12.24 12.54 -5.41
CA ALA A 108 11.88 13.70 -4.59
C ALA A 108 10.76 14.54 -5.24
N LEU A 109 10.80 14.69 -6.56
CA LEU A 109 9.77 15.39 -7.33
C LEU A 109 8.41 14.70 -7.23
N MET A 110 8.39 13.38 -7.44
CA MET A 110 7.14 12.59 -7.48
C MET A 110 6.64 12.16 -6.10
N GLY A 111 7.51 12.11 -5.08
CA GLY A 111 7.13 11.83 -3.70
C GLY A 111 6.44 13.00 -2.99
N ASP A 112 6.63 14.23 -3.48
CA ASP A 112 5.91 15.41 -3.01
C ASP A 112 4.57 15.51 -3.75
N LYS A 113 3.46 15.22 -3.07
CA LYS A 113 2.13 15.17 -3.69
C LYS A 113 1.71 16.47 -4.38
N SER A 114 2.08 17.63 -3.82
CA SER A 114 1.75 18.92 -4.42
C SER A 114 2.55 19.14 -5.70
N LYS A 115 3.87 18.97 -5.62
CA LYS A 115 4.75 19.14 -6.79
C LYS A 115 4.47 18.11 -7.88
N ALA A 116 4.19 16.86 -7.51
CA ALA A 116 3.77 15.83 -8.43
C ALA A 116 2.49 16.27 -9.16
N ARG A 117 1.45 16.68 -8.44
CA ARG A 117 0.19 17.15 -9.04
C ARG A 117 0.41 18.35 -9.96
N GLU A 118 1.18 19.36 -9.55
CA GLU A 118 1.50 20.54 -10.35
C GLU A 118 2.28 20.18 -11.62
N THR A 119 3.27 19.29 -11.50
CA THR A 119 4.08 18.79 -12.63
C THR A 119 3.22 18.04 -13.62
N MET A 120 2.32 17.18 -13.12
CA MET A 120 1.39 16.41 -13.94
C MET A 120 0.40 17.35 -14.64
N ALA A 121 -0.25 18.25 -13.90
CA ALA A 121 -1.20 19.22 -14.45
C ALA A 121 -0.57 20.10 -15.54
N SER A 122 0.66 20.60 -15.31
CA SER A 122 1.42 21.40 -16.28
C SER A 122 1.78 20.62 -17.55
N SER A 123 1.84 19.28 -17.45
CA SER A 123 2.07 18.37 -18.57
C SER A 123 0.77 17.93 -19.26
N GLY A 124 -0.37 18.55 -18.92
CA GLY A 124 -1.68 18.23 -19.50
C GLY A 124 -2.34 16.98 -18.92
N PHE A 125 -1.87 16.47 -17.78
CA PHE A 125 -2.49 15.31 -17.15
C PHE A 125 -3.81 15.64 -16.45
N PRO A 126 -4.82 14.76 -16.55
CA PRO A 126 -6.01 14.84 -15.73
C PRO A 126 -5.65 14.72 -14.24
N VAL A 127 -5.82 15.81 -13.49
CA VAL A 127 -5.74 15.83 -12.02
C VAL A 127 -7.12 16.07 -11.45
N VAL A 128 -7.36 15.65 -10.20
CA VAL A 128 -8.65 15.94 -9.54
C VAL A 128 -8.92 17.45 -9.61
N PRO A 129 -10.14 17.90 -9.92
CA PRO A 129 -10.44 19.33 -9.92
C PRO A 129 -10.20 19.95 -8.54
N GLY A 130 -9.59 21.13 -8.53
CA GLY A 130 -9.15 21.82 -7.31
C GLY A 130 -7.72 21.46 -6.92
N GLY A 131 -7.38 21.68 -5.66
CA GLY A 131 -6.07 21.37 -5.07
C GLY A 131 -4.89 22.14 -5.62
N THR A 132 -5.15 23.24 -6.33
CA THR A 132 -4.16 24.23 -6.75
C THR A 132 -4.32 25.46 -5.86
N GLY A 133 -3.37 25.68 -4.96
CA GLY A 133 -3.36 26.84 -4.05
C GLY A 133 -3.90 26.54 -2.65
N ILE A 134 -3.29 27.20 -1.67
CA ILE A 134 -3.70 27.17 -0.27
C ILE A 134 -4.96 28.04 -0.14
N VAL A 135 -5.96 27.55 0.58
CA VAL A 135 -7.14 28.33 0.94
C VAL A 135 -6.80 29.16 2.17
N MET A 136 -6.72 30.49 2.01
CA MET A 136 -6.26 31.39 3.06
C MET A 136 -7.40 31.92 3.94
N SER A 137 -8.64 31.86 3.44
CA SER A 137 -9.81 32.31 4.20
C SER A 137 -11.12 31.64 3.76
N THR A 138 -12.16 31.82 4.59
CA THR A 138 -13.55 31.41 4.30
C THR A 138 -14.12 32.10 3.07
N GLU A 139 -13.75 33.37 2.82
CA GLU A 139 -14.19 34.16 1.68
C GLU A 139 -13.62 33.61 0.36
N GLU A 140 -12.42 33.01 0.38
CA GLU A 140 -11.84 32.32 -0.77
C GLU A 140 -12.43 30.90 -0.95
N ALA A 141 -12.69 30.21 0.16
CA ALA A 141 -13.17 28.82 0.16
C ALA A 141 -14.55 28.66 -0.50
N LEU A 142 -15.49 29.57 -0.19
CA LEU A 142 -16.89 29.47 -0.63
C LEU A 142 -17.05 29.53 -2.17
N PRO A 143 -16.51 30.53 -2.89
CA PRO A 143 -16.56 30.56 -4.36
C PRO A 143 -15.86 29.36 -5.00
N MET A 144 -14.74 28.91 -4.42
CA MET A 144 -14.00 27.75 -4.90
C MET A 144 -14.84 26.47 -4.78
N ALA A 145 -15.44 26.23 -3.61
CA ALA A 145 -16.29 25.06 -3.37
C ALA A 145 -17.54 25.06 -4.27
N ARG A 146 -18.15 26.23 -4.53
CA ARG A 146 -19.26 26.37 -5.49
C ARG A 146 -18.83 26.02 -6.92
N THR A 147 -17.63 26.43 -7.33
CA THR A 147 -17.08 26.15 -8.66
C THR A 147 -16.75 24.66 -8.84
N LEU A 148 -16.18 24.04 -7.82
CA LEU A 148 -15.95 22.59 -7.79
C LEU A 148 -17.27 21.80 -7.74
N GLY A 149 -18.28 22.40 -7.12
CA GLY A 149 -19.54 21.77 -6.76
C GLY A 149 -19.37 20.80 -5.59
N TYR A 150 -20.35 20.73 -4.72
CA TYR A 150 -20.37 19.77 -3.62
C TYR A 150 -20.66 18.34 -4.11
N PRO A 151 -20.29 17.29 -3.35
CA PRO A 151 -19.42 17.34 -2.17
C PRO A 151 -17.96 17.71 -2.51
N VAL A 152 -17.28 18.36 -1.56
CA VAL A 152 -15.85 18.71 -1.65
C VAL A 152 -15.07 18.12 -0.50
N LEU A 153 -13.77 17.92 -0.70
CA LEU A 153 -12.86 17.39 0.31
C LEU A 153 -11.85 18.49 0.68
N ILE A 154 -11.76 18.79 1.97
CA ILE A 154 -10.70 19.62 2.55
C ILE A 154 -9.52 18.72 2.86
N LYS A 155 -8.31 19.08 2.42
CA LYS A 155 -7.08 18.33 2.71
C LYS A 155 -5.99 19.25 3.25
N ALA A 156 -5.26 18.80 4.27
CA ALA A 156 -4.05 19.45 4.76
C ALA A 156 -2.90 19.31 3.75
N VAL A 157 -2.16 20.39 3.51
CA VAL A 157 -0.99 20.39 2.60
C VAL A 157 0.11 19.45 3.10
N ALA A 158 0.36 19.45 4.41
CA ALA A 158 1.34 18.57 5.06
C ALA A 158 0.76 17.21 5.51
N GLY A 159 -0.47 16.89 5.12
CA GLY A 159 -1.17 15.69 5.56
C GLY A 159 -0.75 14.40 4.84
N GLY A 160 -0.77 13.27 5.55
CA GLY A 160 -0.48 11.95 5.02
C GLY A 160 -1.18 10.84 5.80
N GLY A 161 -1.41 9.68 5.16
CA GLY A 161 -1.98 8.50 5.83
C GLY A 161 -3.44 8.64 6.27
N GLY A 162 -4.23 9.48 5.60
CA GLY A 162 -5.67 9.65 5.88
C GLY A 162 -6.01 10.64 6.99
N ARG A 163 -5.01 11.30 7.61
CA ARG A 163 -5.21 12.34 8.63
C ARG A 163 -5.23 13.74 8.02
N GLY A 164 -6.03 14.65 8.57
CA GLY A 164 -6.17 16.01 8.04
C GLY A 164 -7.01 16.10 6.75
N MET A 165 -8.03 15.25 6.60
CA MET A 165 -8.99 15.32 5.50
C MET A 165 -10.42 15.43 6.04
N ARG A 166 -11.27 16.27 5.45
CA ARG A 166 -12.68 16.40 5.85
C ARG A 166 -13.59 16.50 4.65
N LEU A 167 -14.61 15.65 4.63
CA LEU A 167 -15.67 15.69 3.63
C LEU A 167 -16.68 16.77 4.00
N VAL A 168 -17.01 17.62 3.03
CA VAL A 168 -18.03 18.66 3.15
C VAL A 168 -19.10 18.36 2.12
N LEU A 169 -20.30 18.01 2.61
CA LEU A 169 -21.41 17.58 1.75
C LEU A 169 -22.18 18.77 1.20
N GLU A 170 -22.29 19.84 1.97
CA GLU A 170 -23.08 21.03 1.65
C GLU A 170 -22.37 22.31 2.11
N GLU A 171 -22.82 23.45 1.59
CA GLU A 171 -22.15 24.74 1.77
C GLU A 171 -22.12 25.25 3.22
N ASP A 172 -23.19 25.00 3.97
CA ASP A 172 -23.33 25.38 5.37
C ASP A 172 -22.31 24.69 6.30
N GLN A 173 -21.79 23.53 5.88
CA GLN A 173 -20.76 22.76 6.60
C GLN A 173 -19.34 23.27 6.33
N LEU A 174 -19.12 24.06 5.27
CA LEU A 174 -17.78 24.37 4.77
C LEU A 174 -16.93 25.14 5.79
N VAL A 175 -17.49 26.21 6.36
CA VAL A 175 -16.76 27.13 7.23
C VAL A 175 -16.22 26.41 8.47
N LEU A 176 -17.10 25.71 9.19
CA LEU A 176 -16.73 24.93 10.38
C LEU A 176 -15.74 23.82 10.05
N SER A 177 -15.92 23.15 8.91
CA SER A 177 -15.03 22.08 8.47
C SER A 177 -13.63 22.61 8.12
N LEU A 178 -13.53 23.79 7.52
CA LEU A 178 -12.27 24.44 7.16
C LEU A 178 -11.46 24.84 8.39
N GLU A 179 -12.10 25.52 9.35
CA GLU A 179 -11.46 25.92 10.62
C GLU A 179 -10.96 24.69 11.39
N SER A 180 -11.78 23.65 11.44
CA SER A 180 -11.45 22.41 12.13
C SER A 180 -10.30 21.66 11.45
N ALA A 181 -10.33 21.54 10.11
CA ALA A 181 -9.26 20.91 9.34
C ALA A 181 -7.93 21.66 9.47
N SER A 182 -7.95 22.99 9.39
CA SER A 182 -6.74 23.82 9.54
C SER A 182 -6.15 23.72 10.96
N SER A 183 -7.01 23.71 11.98
CA SER A 183 -6.58 23.53 13.37
C SER A 183 -5.94 22.16 13.62
N GLU A 184 -6.54 21.09 13.07
CA GLU A 184 -6.01 19.73 13.12
C GLU A 184 -4.66 19.63 12.38
N ALA A 185 -4.57 20.23 11.19
CA ALA A 185 -3.35 20.27 10.41
C ALA A 185 -2.22 20.96 11.19
N LYS A 186 -2.50 22.10 11.83
CA LYS A 186 -1.55 22.81 12.68
C LYS A 186 -1.11 21.97 13.87
N ALA A 187 -2.04 21.31 14.56
CA ALA A 187 -1.73 20.50 15.73
C ALA A 187 -0.90 19.26 15.39
N CYS A 188 -1.17 18.64 14.24
CA CYS A 188 -0.53 17.38 13.84
C CYS A 188 0.75 17.55 13.04
N PHE A 189 0.82 18.59 12.20
CA PHE A 189 1.89 18.78 11.21
C PHE A 189 2.63 20.11 11.33
N ASN A 190 2.28 20.95 12.33
CA ASN A 190 2.81 22.30 12.50
C ASN A 190 2.66 23.17 11.23
N ASN A 191 1.64 22.87 10.41
CA ASN A 191 1.28 23.58 9.20
C ASN A 191 -0.26 23.65 9.13
N SER A 192 -0.83 24.86 9.11
CA SER A 192 -2.27 25.12 9.04
C SER A 192 -2.85 25.10 7.63
N ASP A 193 -2.01 24.98 6.62
CA ASP A 193 -2.38 25.14 5.22
C ASP A 193 -3.26 23.96 4.77
N VAL A 194 -4.39 24.31 4.15
CA VAL A 194 -5.36 23.38 3.59
C VAL A 194 -5.71 23.78 2.17
N TYR A 195 -6.18 22.82 1.38
CA TYR A 195 -6.72 23.03 0.04
C TYR A 195 -8.05 22.31 -0.13
N LEU A 196 -8.85 22.78 -1.10
CA LEU A 196 -10.11 22.14 -1.50
C LEU A 196 -9.92 21.36 -2.79
N GLU A 197 -10.50 20.17 -2.84
CA GLU A 197 -10.63 19.41 -4.08
C GLU A 197 -12.02 18.81 -4.21
N LYS A 198 -12.37 18.39 -5.43
CA LYS A 198 -13.61 17.66 -5.65
C LYS A 198 -13.58 16.33 -4.90
N TYR A 199 -14.62 16.05 -4.13
CA TYR A 199 -14.80 14.69 -3.60
C TYR A 199 -15.41 13.82 -4.70
N LEU A 200 -14.72 12.73 -5.01
CA LEU A 200 -15.16 11.78 -6.03
C LEU A 200 -15.76 10.55 -5.32
N GLU A 201 -17.09 10.48 -5.29
CA GLU A 201 -17.80 9.35 -4.68
C GLU A 201 -17.77 8.11 -5.59
N GLY A 202 -17.70 6.93 -4.99
CA GLY A 202 -17.83 5.66 -5.72
C GLY A 202 -16.72 5.46 -6.77
N CYS A 203 -15.50 5.93 -6.47
CA CYS A 203 -14.37 5.75 -7.37
C CYS A 203 -13.79 4.36 -7.30
N ARG A 204 -13.19 3.95 -8.42
CA ARG A 204 -12.24 2.86 -8.49
C ARG A 204 -10.82 3.39 -8.34
N HIS A 205 -9.97 2.56 -7.76
CA HIS A 205 -8.53 2.77 -7.77
C HIS A 205 -7.98 1.96 -8.94
N VAL A 206 -7.55 2.65 -10.01
CA VAL A 206 -6.94 2.03 -11.18
C VAL A 206 -5.53 2.58 -11.35
N GLU A 207 -4.57 1.74 -11.66
CA GLU A 207 -3.17 2.14 -11.75
C GLU A 207 -2.50 1.56 -12.99
N ILE A 208 -1.55 2.29 -13.58
CA ILE A 208 -0.84 1.90 -14.81
C ILE A 208 0.61 1.56 -14.47
N GLN A 209 1.04 0.35 -14.85
CA GLN A 209 2.43 -0.07 -14.73
C GLN A 209 3.27 0.48 -15.87
N ILE A 210 4.42 1.07 -15.54
CA ILE A 210 5.36 1.61 -16.51
C ILE A 210 6.74 0.97 -16.33
N LEU A 211 7.45 0.80 -17.44
CA LEU A 211 8.90 0.60 -17.49
C LEU A 211 9.54 1.70 -18.33
N ALA A 212 10.64 2.27 -17.86
CA ALA A 212 11.42 3.27 -18.56
C ALA A 212 12.92 2.95 -18.48
N ASP A 213 13.65 2.99 -19.60
CA ASP A 213 15.10 2.80 -19.59
C ASP A 213 15.88 4.12 -19.45
N ASN A 214 17.22 4.01 -19.46
CA ASN A 214 18.11 5.17 -19.38
C ASN A 214 18.24 5.94 -20.71
N TYR A 215 17.54 5.50 -21.77
CA TYR A 215 17.65 6.02 -23.13
C TYR A 215 16.39 6.74 -23.60
N GLY A 216 15.39 6.88 -22.71
CA GLY A 216 14.15 7.60 -22.96
C GLY A 216 13.02 6.75 -23.53
N GLU A 217 13.23 5.43 -23.71
CA GLU A 217 12.15 4.53 -24.09
C GLU A 217 11.28 4.25 -22.86
N VAL A 218 9.96 4.34 -23.05
CA VAL A 218 8.97 4.16 -21.99
C VAL A 218 7.80 3.35 -22.53
N VAL A 219 7.43 2.29 -21.82
CA VAL A 219 6.27 1.45 -22.16
C VAL A 219 5.33 1.27 -20.97
N SER A 220 4.03 1.25 -21.26
CA SER A 220 2.97 0.79 -20.36
C SER A 220 2.81 -0.72 -20.48
N LEU A 221 2.66 -1.39 -19.34
CA LEU A 221 2.38 -2.81 -19.24
C LEU A 221 0.91 -3.10 -18.87
N GLY A 222 0.03 -2.13 -19.12
CA GLY A 222 -1.39 -2.20 -18.79
C GLY A 222 -1.72 -1.73 -17.38
N GLU A 223 -2.98 -1.88 -17.02
CA GLU A 223 -3.56 -1.43 -15.76
C GLU A 223 -3.78 -2.55 -14.75
N ARG A 224 -3.92 -2.16 -13.48
CA ARG A 224 -4.49 -2.98 -12.41
C ARG A 224 -5.66 -2.24 -11.76
N ASP A 225 -6.71 -2.96 -11.42
CA ASP A 225 -7.78 -2.48 -10.54
C ASP A 225 -7.48 -2.92 -9.11
N CYS A 226 -7.31 -1.93 -8.23
CA CYS A 226 -6.94 -2.10 -6.83
C CYS A 226 -8.04 -1.60 -5.88
N SER A 227 -9.28 -1.53 -6.37
CA SER A 227 -10.39 -0.92 -5.62
C SER A 227 -10.84 -1.72 -4.40
N ILE A 228 -10.53 -3.02 -4.33
CA ILE A 228 -10.86 -3.83 -3.15
C ILE A 228 -9.82 -3.55 -2.06
N GLN A 229 -10.16 -2.58 -1.22
CA GLN A 229 -9.31 -2.11 -0.14
C GLN A 229 -10.07 -1.96 1.18
N ARG A 230 -9.33 -2.06 2.29
CA ARG A 230 -9.84 -1.77 3.63
C ARG A 230 -8.96 -0.73 4.29
N ARG A 231 -9.54 0.38 4.77
CA ARG A 231 -8.79 1.51 5.37
C ARG A 231 -7.60 1.93 4.47
N HIS A 232 -7.85 2.03 3.16
CA HIS A 232 -6.87 2.36 2.12
C HIS A 232 -5.74 1.32 1.92
N GLN A 233 -5.85 0.11 2.48
CA GLN A 233 -4.94 -1.00 2.20
C GLN A 233 -5.56 -1.94 1.17
N LYS A 234 -4.87 -2.13 0.03
CA LYS A 234 -5.27 -3.04 -1.04
C LYS A 234 -5.25 -4.49 -0.53
N LEU A 235 -6.26 -5.28 -0.90
CA LEU A 235 -6.44 -6.68 -0.46
C LEU A 235 -6.62 -7.66 -1.62
N ILE A 236 -7.32 -7.22 -2.68
CA ILE A 236 -7.49 -7.96 -3.93
C ILE A 236 -7.22 -6.99 -5.08
N GLU A 237 -6.36 -7.42 -5.99
CA GLU A 237 -5.97 -6.67 -7.18
C GLU A 237 -6.23 -7.54 -8.41
N GLU A 238 -6.73 -6.95 -9.50
CA GLU A 238 -6.94 -7.67 -10.75
C GLU A 238 -6.46 -6.91 -11.99
N SER A 239 -6.02 -7.66 -13.00
CA SER A 239 -5.54 -7.12 -14.27
C SER A 239 -6.03 -7.98 -15.43
N PRO A 240 -6.65 -7.41 -16.47
CA PRO A 240 -7.04 -6.00 -16.59
C PRO A 240 -8.15 -5.58 -15.60
N SER A 241 -8.49 -4.29 -15.56
CA SER A 241 -9.63 -3.79 -14.79
C SER A 241 -10.96 -4.19 -15.47
N PRO A 242 -11.98 -4.62 -14.72
CA PRO A 242 -13.32 -4.87 -15.26
C PRO A 242 -14.05 -3.59 -15.69
N ALA A 243 -13.57 -2.42 -15.32
CA ALA A 243 -14.18 -1.14 -15.69
C ALA A 243 -13.62 -0.55 -16.99
N LEU A 244 -12.43 -0.96 -17.44
CA LEU A 244 -11.75 -0.32 -18.55
C LEU A 244 -12.04 -1.00 -19.89
N THR A 245 -12.52 -0.22 -20.86
CA THR A 245 -12.50 -0.61 -22.27
C THR A 245 -11.07 -0.54 -22.83
N PRO A 246 -10.77 -1.23 -23.95
CA PRO A 246 -9.47 -1.11 -24.63
C PRO A 246 -9.10 0.34 -24.97
N GLU A 247 -10.05 1.15 -25.39
CA GLU A 247 -9.84 2.55 -25.76
C GLU A 247 -9.44 3.39 -24.54
N LEU A 248 -10.15 3.21 -23.42
CA LEU A 248 -9.84 3.90 -22.17
C LEU A 248 -8.46 3.49 -21.63
N ARG A 249 -8.15 2.19 -21.66
CA ARG A 249 -6.83 1.65 -21.29
C ARG A 249 -5.71 2.24 -22.13
N ASN A 250 -5.90 2.32 -23.44
CA ASN A 250 -4.91 2.92 -24.35
C ASN A 250 -4.71 4.40 -24.04
N ARG A 251 -5.80 5.15 -23.82
CA ARG A 251 -5.74 6.57 -23.43
C ARG A 251 -4.99 6.76 -22.11
N MET A 252 -5.31 5.99 -21.07
CA MET A 252 -4.63 6.05 -19.78
C MET A 252 -3.14 5.67 -19.89
N SER A 253 -2.82 4.67 -20.70
CA SER A 253 -1.44 4.22 -20.95
C SER A 253 -0.62 5.27 -21.67
N GLU A 254 -1.15 5.84 -22.76
CA GLU A 254 -0.48 6.88 -23.55
C GLU A 254 -0.20 8.12 -22.69
N VAL A 255 -1.24 8.58 -21.98
CA VAL A 255 -1.11 9.69 -21.03
C VAL A 255 0.01 9.35 -20.06
N SER A 256 -0.07 8.23 -19.33
CA SER A 256 0.94 7.82 -18.34
C SER A 256 2.37 7.79 -18.88
N CYS A 257 2.59 7.20 -20.06
CA CYS A 257 3.90 7.19 -20.71
C CYS A 257 4.43 8.61 -20.99
N ASN A 258 3.56 9.54 -21.38
CA ASN A 258 3.95 10.93 -21.65
C ASN A 258 4.40 11.66 -20.36
N ALA A 259 3.77 11.44 -19.20
CA ALA A 259 4.28 12.03 -17.95
C ALA A 259 5.63 11.46 -17.57
N VAL A 260 5.77 10.14 -17.65
CA VAL A 260 7.01 9.46 -17.25
C VAL A 260 8.19 9.97 -18.09
N LYS A 261 7.96 10.20 -19.39
CA LYS A 261 8.92 10.88 -20.27
C LYS A 261 9.19 12.32 -19.85
N ALA A 262 8.15 13.10 -19.54
CA ALA A 262 8.28 14.51 -19.16
C ALA A 262 9.10 14.70 -17.87
N VAL A 263 8.98 13.80 -16.91
CA VAL A 263 9.73 13.87 -15.63
C VAL A 263 11.09 13.16 -15.68
N GLY A 264 11.45 12.55 -16.81
CA GLY A 264 12.74 11.86 -16.97
C GLY A 264 12.89 10.62 -16.09
N TYR A 265 11.78 9.92 -15.81
CA TYR A 265 11.77 8.75 -14.93
C TYR A 265 12.48 7.54 -15.56
N ARG A 266 13.10 6.70 -14.72
CA ARG A 266 13.70 5.41 -15.11
C ARG A 266 13.32 4.29 -14.16
N GLY A 267 13.39 3.05 -14.65
CA GLY A 267 13.06 1.83 -13.92
C GLY A 267 11.58 1.51 -13.97
N ALA A 268 11.11 0.68 -13.02
CA ALA A 268 9.70 0.39 -12.84
C ALA A 268 9.04 1.45 -11.95
N GLY A 269 7.84 1.86 -12.31
CA GLY A 269 7.00 2.76 -11.53
C GLY A 269 5.54 2.59 -11.87
N THR A 270 4.67 3.07 -11.00
CA THR A 270 3.22 2.98 -11.20
C THR A 270 2.57 4.35 -11.02
N LEU A 271 1.70 4.73 -11.95
CA LEU A 271 0.83 5.89 -11.80
C LEU A 271 -0.54 5.42 -11.31
N GLU A 272 -0.98 5.94 -10.17
CA GLU A 272 -2.26 5.64 -9.56
C GLU A 272 -3.31 6.69 -9.93
N PHE A 273 -4.53 6.23 -10.21
CA PHE A 273 -5.66 7.07 -10.63
C PHE A 273 -6.93 6.71 -9.85
N LEU A 274 -7.74 7.75 -9.60
CA LEU A 274 -9.15 7.57 -9.26
C LEU A 274 -9.96 7.60 -10.54
N LEU A 275 -10.75 6.55 -10.77
CA LEU A 275 -11.69 6.45 -11.90
C LEU A 275 -13.12 6.61 -11.36
N ASP A 276 -13.81 7.66 -11.78
CA ASP A 276 -15.17 7.96 -11.35
C ASP A 276 -16.22 7.09 -12.07
N LYS A 277 -17.49 7.27 -11.69
CA LYS A 277 -18.63 6.55 -12.28
C LYS A 277 -18.85 6.81 -13.77
N ASP A 278 -18.36 7.95 -14.27
CA ASP A 278 -18.51 8.41 -15.66
C ASP A 278 -17.26 8.04 -16.49
N LEU A 279 -16.34 7.26 -15.91
CA LEU A 279 -15.06 6.80 -16.49
C LEU A 279 -14.06 7.93 -16.78
N ASN A 280 -14.18 9.05 -16.07
CA ASN A 280 -13.11 10.04 -15.99
C ASN A 280 -12.06 9.54 -14.99
N PHE A 281 -10.79 9.65 -15.37
CA PHE A 281 -9.68 9.29 -14.50
C PHE A 281 -8.92 10.54 -14.06
N TYR A 282 -8.43 10.49 -12.82
CA TYR A 282 -7.73 11.60 -12.18
C TYR A 282 -6.47 11.07 -11.51
N PHE A 283 -5.33 11.67 -11.81
CA PHE A 283 -4.06 11.33 -11.19
C PHE A 283 -4.13 11.52 -9.67
N MET A 284 -3.68 10.51 -8.94
CA MET A 284 -3.65 10.51 -7.48
C MET A 284 -2.23 10.60 -6.95
N GLU A 285 -1.37 9.67 -7.34
CA GLU A 285 0.05 9.66 -7.00
C GLU A 285 0.85 8.78 -7.97
N MET A 286 2.17 8.84 -7.87
CA MET A 286 3.07 7.91 -8.56
C MET A 286 3.92 7.19 -7.51
N ASN A 287 3.87 5.86 -7.49
CA ASN A 287 4.83 5.09 -6.70
C ASN A 287 6.10 4.90 -7.51
N THR A 288 7.21 5.36 -6.94
CA THR A 288 8.51 5.43 -7.62
C THR A 288 9.35 4.17 -7.38
N ARG A 289 8.67 3.02 -7.42
CA ARG A 289 9.21 1.69 -7.09
C ARG A 289 8.32 0.59 -7.66
N ILE A 290 8.75 -0.66 -7.49
CA ILE A 290 7.88 -1.83 -7.67
C ILE A 290 6.76 -1.83 -6.61
N GLN A 291 5.62 -2.42 -6.94
CA GLN A 291 4.48 -2.63 -6.01
C GLN A 291 4.31 -4.11 -5.68
N VAL A 292 3.50 -4.41 -4.67
CA VAL A 292 3.24 -5.78 -4.20
C VAL A 292 2.58 -6.60 -5.33
N GLU A 293 1.61 -5.97 -5.97
CA GLU A 293 0.74 -6.43 -7.05
C GLU A 293 1.37 -6.40 -8.46
N HIS A 294 2.67 -6.16 -8.60
CA HIS A 294 3.36 -6.19 -9.90
C HIS A 294 3.21 -7.55 -10.62
N THR A 295 3.08 -8.60 -9.82
CA THR A 295 2.97 -10.01 -10.16
C THR A 295 1.77 -10.34 -11.07
N ILE A 296 0.62 -9.66 -10.92
CA ILE A 296 -0.51 -9.86 -11.86
C ILE A 296 -0.23 -9.23 -13.22
N THR A 297 0.54 -8.15 -13.28
CA THR A 297 1.02 -7.59 -14.55
C THR A 297 1.98 -8.55 -15.24
N GLU A 298 2.94 -9.13 -14.50
CA GLU A 298 3.86 -10.14 -15.06
C GLU A 298 3.11 -11.31 -15.72
N LEU A 299 2.03 -11.79 -15.07
CA LEU A 299 1.23 -12.91 -15.57
C LEU A 299 0.51 -12.60 -16.89
N ILE A 300 0.07 -11.36 -17.11
CA ILE A 300 -0.68 -10.99 -18.32
C ILE A 300 0.21 -10.49 -19.46
N CYS A 301 1.37 -9.88 -19.16
CA CYS A 301 2.28 -9.32 -20.16
C CYS A 301 3.47 -10.23 -20.48
N GLY A 302 3.76 -11.21 -19.62
CA GLY A 302 4.85 -12.17 -19.79
C GLY A 302 6.26 -11.61 -19.51
N LEU A 303 6.36 -10.39 -18.96
CA LEU A 303 7.63 -9.79 -18.57
C LEU A 303 7.91 -9.98 -17.08
N ASP A 304 9.16 -10.30 -16.74
CA ASP A 304 9.66 -10.37 -15.36
C ASP A 304 10.13 -8.98 -14.92
N LEU A 305 9.33 -8.31 -14.08
CA LEU A 305 9.54 -6.90 -13.76
C LEU A 305 10.78 -6.67 -12.90
N ILE A 306 11.12 -7.61 -12.01
CA ILE A 306 12.36 -7.52 -11.23
C ILE A 306 13.58 -7.67 -12.13
N LYS A 307 13.52 -8.59 -13.10
CA LYS A 307 14.60 -8.78 -14.09
C LYS A 307 14.79 -7.53 -14.92
N GLU A 308 13.70 -6.91 -15.39
CA GLU A 308 13.77 -5.64 -16.12
C GLU A 308 14.33 -4.49 -15.25
N GLN A 309 13.94 -4.38 -13.98
CA GLN A 309 14.53 -3.39 -13.07
C GLN A 309 16.06 -3.54 -12.97
N ILE A 310 16.55 -4.78 -12.82
CA ILE A 310 17.99 -5.07 -12.73
C ILE A 310 18.71 -4.76 -14.04
N ARG A 311 18.13 -5.13 -15.20
CA ARG A 311 18.68 -4.85 -16.53
C ARG A 311 18.79 -3.35 -16.80
N ILE A 312 17.72 -2.61 -16.55
CA ILE A 312 17.68 -1.15 -16.68
C ILE A 312 18.74 -0.51 -15.77
N ALA A 313 18.81 -0.91 -14.49
CA ALA A 313 19.81 -0.38 -13.57
C ALA A 313 21.25 -0.73 -13.99
N ALA A 314 21.46 -1.86 -14.67
CA ALA A 314 22.75 -2.24 -15.24
C ALA A 314 23.11 -1.50 -16.54
N GLY A 315 22.25 -0.58 -17.00
CA GLY A 315 22.48 0.22 -18.20
C GLY A 315 22.02 -0.45 -19.50
N GLU A 316 21.18 -1.48 -19.45
CA GLU A 316 20.63 -2.08 -20.67
C GLU A 316 19.40 -1.31 -21.16
N PRO A 317 19.19 -1.19 -22.48
CA PRO A 317 17.94 -0.67 -23.03
C PRO A 317 16.81 -1.70 -22.86
N LEU A 318 15.54 -1.26 -22.90
CA LEU A 318 14.39 -2.20 -22.85
C LEU A 318 14.49 -3.27 -23.95
N GLY A 319 14.84 -2.84 -25.16
CA GLY A 319 14.96 -3.73 -26.33
C GLY A 319 13.61 -4.09 -26.98
N TYR A 320 12.53 -3.46 -26.55
CA TYR A 320 11.18 -3.59 -27.11
C TYR A 320 10.43 -2.26 -27.01
N LYS A 321 9.36 -2.13 -27.79
CA LYS A 321 8.50 -0.94 -27.84
C LYS A 321 7.10 -1.25 -27.33
N GLN A 322 6.29 -0.21 -27.15
CA GLN A 322 4.88 -0.36 -26.76
C GLN A 322 4.11 -1.32 -27.68
N THR A 323 4.43 -1.33 -28.98
CA THR A 323 3.82 -2.20 -29.99
C THR A 323 4.15 -3.68 -29.84
N ASP A 324 5.15 -4.04 -29.01
CA ASP A 324 5.55 -5.42 -28.75
C ASP A 324 4.85 -5.99 -27.49
N ILE A 325 4.31 -5.10 -26.65
CA ILE A 325 3.60 -5.51 -25.43
C ILE A 325 2.27 -6.16 -25.80
N ARG A 326 2.06 -7.38 -25.29
CA ARG A 326 0.83 -8.16 -25.49
C ARG A 326 0.24 -8.47 -24.13
N LEU A 327 -0.93 -7.92 -23.85
CA LEU A 327 -1.69 -8.24 -22.64
C LEU A 327 -2.65 -9.38 -22.97
N THR A 328 -2.54 -10.50 -22.26
CA THR A 328 -3.34 -11.70 -22.52
C THR A 328 -4.03 -12.19 -21.27
N GLY A 329 -5.27 -12.65 -21.41
CA GLY A 329 -6.02 -13.27 -20.33
C GLY A 329 -6.40 -12.29 -19.21
N TRP A 330 -6.46 -12.83 -18.00
CA TRP A 330 -6.83 -12.15 -16.77
C TRP A 330 -6.02 -12.72 -15.63
N ALA A 331 -5.61 -11.88 -14.69
CA ALA A 331 -4.93 -12.28 -13.47
C ALA A 331 -5.53 -11.58 -12.25
N MET A 332 -5.46 -12.24 -11.10
CA MET A 332 -5.92 -11.71 -9.83
C MET A 332 -4.98 -12.14 -8.71
N GLU A 333 -4.72 -11.24 -7.77
CA GLU A 333 -3.94 -11.47 -6.56
C GLU A 333 -4.84 -11.32 -5.33
N CYS A 334 -4.61 -12.16 -4.32
CA CYS A 334 -5.17 -12.03 -2.99
C CYS A 334 -4.02 -12.00 -1.98
N ARG A 335 -4.00 -10.98 -1.11
CA ARG A 335 -3.02 -10.86 -0.03
C ARG A 335 -3.43 -11.72 1.17
N ILE A 336 -2.71 -12.81 1.41
CA ILE A 336 -2.95 -13.69 2.55
C ILE A 336 -2.19 -13.15 3.75
N ASN A 337 -2.91 -12.50 4.66
CA ASN A 337 -2.35 -11.88 5.85
C ASN A 337 -2.65 -12.72 7.10
N ALA A 338 -1.76 -12.64 8.09
CA ALA A 338 -1.93 -13.15 9.45
C ALA A 338 -2.87 -12.21 10.21
N GLU A 339 -4.14 -12.22 9.87
CA GLU A 339 -5.18 -11.38 10.44
C GLU A 339 -6.47 -12.17 10.67
N ASP A 340 -7.23 -11.78 11.67
CA ASP A 340 -8.58 -12.29 11.87
C ASP A 340 -9.49 -11.89 10.69
N PRO A 341 -10.18 -12.83 10.02
CA PRO A 341 -10.93 -12.52 8.80
C PRO A 341 -12.22 -11.73 9.01
N VAL A 342 -12.58 -11.41 10.26
CA VAL A 342 -13.77 -10.62 10.62
C VAL A 342 -13.33 -9.26 11.15
N THR A 343 -12.45 -9.25 12.16
CA THR A 343 -12.00 -8.02 12.84
C THR A 343 -10.78 -7.39 12.18
N PHE A 344 -10.02 -8.18 11.42
CA PHE A 344 -8.70 -7.87 10.85
C PHE A 344 -7.69 -7.42 11.91
N MET A 345 -7.85 -7.89 13.14
CA MET A 345 -6.79 -7.78 14.13
C MET A 345 -5.62 -8.66 13.69
N PRO A 346 -4.37 -8.17 13.77
CA PRO A 346 -3.20 -8.99 13.52
C PRO A 346 -3.20 -10.24 14.39
N SER A 347 -2.83 -11.38 13.80
CA SER A 347 -2.74 -12.69 14.40
C SER A 347 -1.30 -13.23 14.28
N PRO A 348 -0.30 -12.58 14.89
CA PRO A 348 1.06 -13.09 14.91
C PRO A 348 1.12 -14.43 15.64
N GLY A 349 2.05 -15.30 15.25
CA GLY A 349 2.15 -16.64 15.80
C GLY A 349 2.96 -17.58 14.93
N LYS A 350 3.19 -18.79 15.44
CA LYS A 350 3.90 -19.84 14.71
C LYS A 350 2.96 -20.48 13.69
N ILE A 351 3.40 -20.56 12.44
CA ILE A 351 2.71 -21.32 11.41
C ILE A 351 3.05 -22.79 11.63
N GLU A 352 2.08 -23.58 12.09
CA GLU A 352 2.29 -25.00 12.36
C GLU A 352 2.32 -25.82 11.06
N TYR A 353 1.41 -25.48 10.15
CA TYR A 353 1.30 -26.10 8.85
C TYR A 353 1.11 -25.04 7.76
N PHE A 354 1.92 -25.11 6.72
CA PHE A 354 1.83 -24.28 5.52
C PHE A 354 1.80 -25.15 4.27
N ARG A 355 0.62 -25.26 3.65
CA ARG A 355 0.45 -25.95 2.36
C ARG A 355 -0.16 -25.01 1.33
N PRO A 356 0.66 -24.39 0.47
CA PRO A 356 0.17 -23.52 -0.59
C PRO A 356 -0.55 -24.35 -1.68
N PRO A 357 -1.53 -23.75 -2.38
CA PRO A 357 -2.17 -24.37 -3.52
C PRO A 357 -1.24 -24.39 -4.74
N GLY A 358 -1.59 -25.18 -5.75
CA GLY A 358 -0.81 -25.28 -7.00
C GLY A 358 -1.68 -25.55 -8.23
N GLY A 359 -1.09 -26.15 -9.26
CA GLY A 359 -1.76 -26.49 -10.51
C GLY A 359 -1.77 -25.37 -11.55
N PHE A 360 -2.36 -25.65 -12.71
CA PHE A 360 -2.30 -24.75 -13.87
C PHE A 360 -2.90 -23.37 -13.58
N GLY A 361 -2.11 -22.32 -13.83
CA GLY A 361 -2.51 -20.93 -13.65
C GLY A 361 -2.54 -20.47 -12.19
N VAL A 362 -1.86 -21.14 -11.26
CA VAL A 362 -1.72 -20.71 -9.86
C VAL A 362 -0.26 -20.39 -9.57
N ARG A 363 -0.01 -19.23 -8.98
CA ARG A 363 1.32 -18.76 -8.53
C ARG A 363 1.23 -18.35 -7.06
N VAL A 364 2.28 -18.64 -6.30
CA VAL A 364 2.37 -18.29 -4.88
C VAL A 364 3.73 -17.65 -4.60
N ASP A 365 3.69 -16.41 -4.14
CA ASP A 365 4.87 -15.65 -3.72
C ASP A 365 4.80 -15.49 -2.20
N SER A 366 5.76 -16.07 -1.48
CA SER A 366 5.73 -16.13 -0.01
C SER A 366 7.15 -16.28 0.57
N ALA A 367 7.31 -15.76 1.78
CA ALA A 367 8.46 -16.03 2.65
C ALA A 367 8.12 -16.97 3.83
N ALA A 368 6.87 -17.45 3.90
CA ALA A 368 6.40 -18.34 4.95
C ALA A 368 6.65 -19.81 4.62
N TYR A 369 6.79 -20.61 5.67
CA TYR A 369 6.95 -22.06 5.61
C TYR A 369 6.52 -22.67 6.96
N SER A 370 6.27 -23.98 7.00
CA SER A 370 5.92 -24.67 8.26
C SER A 370 7.02 -24.50 9.30
N GLY A 371 6.66 -23.98 10.48
CA GLY A 371 7.57 -23.65 11.57
C GLY A 371 7.99 -22.18 11.63
N TYR A 372 7.76 -21.38 10.57
CA TYR A 372 8.01 -19.95 10.59
C TYR A 372 7.10 -19.23 11.59
N THR A 373 7.62 -18.21 12.27
CA THR A 373 6.83 -17.39 13.21
C THR A 373 6.57 -16.02 12.60
N VAL A 374 5.28 -15.71 12.38
CA VAL A 374 4.85 -14.36 12.01
C VAL A 374 4.98 -13.47 13.25
N THR A 375 5.79 -12.42 13.16
CA THR A 375 6.07 -11.52 14.28
C THR A 375 5.13 -10.31 14.26
N PRO A 376 4.89 -9.66 15.42
CA PRO A 376 4.07 -8.45 15.49
C PRO A 376 4.81 -7.18 15.03
N PHE A 377 6.07 -7.28 14.61
CA PHE A 377 6.94 -6.12 14.35
C PHE A 377 6.83 -5.60 12.91
N TYR A 378 6.33 -6.41 11.98
CA TYR A 378 6.25 -6.10 10.56
C TYR A 378 4.84 -6.27 10.03
N ASP A 379 4.68 -6.08 8.73
CA ASP A 379 3.43 -6.33 8.05
C ASP A 379 2.98 -7.80 8.22
N SER A 380 1.66 -8.00 8.21
CA SER A 380 1.01 -9.28 8.43
C SER A 380 1.05 -10.20 7.20
N LEU A 381 1.65 -9.79 6.07
CA LEU A 381 1.61 -10.59 4.83
C LEU A 381 2.35 -11.91 5.02
N ILE A 382 1.62 -13.01 4.86
CA ILE A 382 2.16 -14.38 4.83
C ILE A 382 2.53 -14.75 3.39
N SER A 383 1.61 -14.49 2.46
CA SER A 383 1.70 -14.96 1.08
C SER A 383 0.86 -14.09 0.16
N LYS A 384 1.29 -14.00 -1.09
CA LYS A 384 0.46 -13.54 -2.21
C LYS A 384 -0.02 -14.77 -2.96
N LEU A 385 -1.33 -14.92 -3.10
CA LEU A 385 -1.92 -15.96 -3.92
C LEU A 385 -2.38 -15.34 -5.24
N LEU A 386 -1.83 -15.83 -6.33
CA LEU A 386 -2.11 -15.34 -7.67
C LEU A 386 -2.75 -16.42 -8.52
N VAL A 387 -3.72 -16.02 -9.35
CA VAL A 387 -4.21 -16.89 -10.40
C VAL A 387 -4.28 -16.15 -11.74
N TYR A 388 -4.04 -16.91 -12.80
CA TYR A 388 -4.16 -16.48 -14.20
C TYR A 388 -5.20 -17.35 -14.92
N GLY A 389 -5.94 -16.79 -15.86
CA GLY A 389 -6.88 -17.49 -16.73
C GLY A 389 -7.14 -16.72 -18.02
N ARG A 390 -7.87 -17.32 -18.97
CA ARG A 390 -8.21 -16.63 -20.24
C ARG A 390 -9.30 -15.59 -20.07
N THR A 391 -10.14 -15.75 -19.04
CA THR A 391 -11.26 -14.87 -18.73
C THR A 391 -11.32 -14.60 -17.23
N ARG A 392 -11.97 -13.50 -16.85
CA ARG A 392 -12.24 -13.18 -15.43
C ARG A 392 -13.02 -14.31 -14.74
N ALA A 393 -13.98 -14.93 -15.42
CA ALA A 393 -14.77 -16.03 -14.86
C ALA A 393 -13.90 -17.25 -14.51
N GLU A 394 -12.94 -17.61 -15.37
CA GLU A 394 -11.97 -18.67 -15.07
C GLU A 394 -11.09 -18.31 -13.87
N VAL A 395 -10.62 -17.05 -13.79
CA VAL A 395 -9.83 -16.54 -12.66
C VAL A 395 -10.61 -16.64 -11.35
N LEU A 396 -11.88 -16.22 -11.33
CA LEU A 396 -12.73 -16.31 -10.13
C LEU A 396 -12.90 -17.76 -9.66
N ALA A 397 -13.22 -18.67 -10.58
CA ALA A 397 -13.36 -20.10 -10.26
C ALA A 397 -12.03 -20.71 -9.78
N ARG A 398 -10.91 -20.37 -10.43
CA ARG A 398 -9.58 -20.85 -10.07
C ARG A 398 -9.12 -20.30 -8.72
N MET A 399 -9.39 -19.03 -8.42
CA MET A 399 -9.06 -18.39 -7.14
C MET A 399 -9.85 -19.03 -5.99
N GLN A 400 -11.16 -19.25 -6.18
CA GLN A 400 -11.98 -19.95 -5.17
C GLN A 400 -11.43 -21.34 -4.85
N ARG A 401 -11.08 -22.11 -5.88
CA ARG A 401 -10.45 -23.44 -5.73
C ARG A 401 -9.09 -23.35 -5.02
N ALA A 402 -8.23 -22.42 -5.43
CA ALA A 402 -6.90 -22.25 -4.84
C ALA A 402 -6.97 -21.82 -3.37
N LEU A 403 -7.88 -20.91 -3.00
CA LEU A 403 -8.12 -20.51 -1.61
C LEU A 403 -8.65 -21.68 -0.76
N ALA A 404 -9.54 -22.51 -1.31
CA ALA A 404 -10.04 -23.69 -0.61
C ALA A 404 -8.96 -24.76 -0.37
N GLU A 405 -7.95 -24.85 -1.24
CA GLU A 405 -6.80 -25.74 -1.07
C GLU A 405 -5.72 -25.18 -0.13
N PHE A 406 -5.66 -23.85 0.03
CA PHE A 406 -4.63 -23.17 0.81
C PHE A 406 -4.83 -23.40 2.31
N SER A 407 -4.00 -24.28 2.89
CA SER A 407 -4.07 -24.64 4.29
C SER A 407 -2.96 -23.96 5.08
N ILE A 408 -3.33 -23.09 6.02
CA ILE A 408 -2.44 -22.43 6.98
C ILE A 408 -3.04 -22.62 8.38
N SER A 409 -2.25 -23.10 9.33
CA SER A 409 -2.67 -23.28 10.74
C SER A 409 -1.67 -22.68 11.72
N GLY A 410 -2.10 -22.49 12.97
CA GLY A 410 -1.35 -21.80 14.03
C GLY A 410 -1.57 -20.28 14.08
N VAL A 411 -2.10 -19.68 13.02
CA VAL A 411 -2.52 -18.27 12.94
C VAL A 411 -3.85 -18.14 12.20
N LYS A 412 -4.63 -17.09 12.50
CA LYS A 412 -5.78 -16.71 11.67
C LYS A 412 -5.30 -16.07 10.38
N THR A 413 -6.09 -16.20 9.31
CA THR A 413 -5.76 -15.62 8.01
C THR A 413 -6.94 -14.94 7.32
N THR A 414 -6.64 -14.08 6.34
CA THR A 414 -7.62 -13.43 5.47
C THR A 414 -8.25 -14.36 4.41
N ILE A 415 -7.88 -15.65 4.35
CA ILE A 415 -8.43 -16.61 3.36
C ILE A 415 -9.97 -16.65 3.39
N PRO A 416 -10.65 -16.80 4.56
CA PRO A 416 -12.11 -16.83 4.60
C PRO A 416 -12.74 -15.51 4.17
N PHE A 417 -12.07 -14.38 4.40
CA PHE A 417 -12.54 -13.08 3.92
C PHE A 417 -12.52 -13.03 2.39
N HIS A 418 -11.43 -13.44 1.75
CA HIS A 418 -11.31 -13.47 0.29
C HIS A 418 -12.36 -14.39 -0.34
N GLN A 419 -12.61 -15.57 0.22
CA GLN A 419 -13.65 -16.48 -0.26
C GLN A 419 -15.05 -15.84 -0.26
N ARG A 420 -15.38 -15.06 0.78
CA ARG A 420 -16.66 -14.32 0.86
C ARG A 420 -16.75 -13.24 -0.21
N ILE A 421 -15.70 -12.43 -0.40
CA ILE A 421 -15.68 -11.38 -1.43
C ILE A 421 -15.83 -11.97 -2.83
N LEU A 422 -15.11 -13.06 -3.13
CA LEU A 422 -15.19 -13.74 -4.42
C LEU A 422 -16.56 -14.41 -4.68
N ALA A 423 -17.33 -14.70 -3.63
CA ALA A 423 -18.69 -15.24 -3.73
C ALA A 423 -19.76 -14.15 -3.92
N ASP A 424 -19.42 -12.88 -3.66
CA ASP A 424 -20.34 -11.76 -3.80
C ASP A 424 -20.71 -11.49 -5.27
N LYS A 425 -22.01 -11.29 -5.52
CA LYS A 425 -22.54 -11.11 -6.89
C LYS A 425 -22.09 -9.81 -7.54
N ASP A 426 -21.92 -8.74 -6.78
CA ASP A 426 -21.46 -7.45 -7.30
C ASP A 426 -19.98 -7.54 -7.64
N PHE A 427 -19.17 -8.19 -6.80
CA PHE A 427 -17.77 -8.49 -7.11
C PHE A 427 -17.63 -9.33 -8.39
N GLN A 428 -18.41 -10.42 -8.52
CA GLN A 428 -18.40 -11.28 -9.71
C GLN A 428 -18.83 -10.56 -10.99
N ARG A 429 -19.73 -9.58 -10.90
CA ARG A 429 -20.13 -8.72 -12.03
C ARG A 429 -19.14 -7.58 -12.30
N GLY A 430 -18.11 -7.43 -11.46
CA GLY A 430 -17.17 -6.33 -11.56
C GLY A 430 -17.79 -4.99 -11.17
N LYS A 431 -18.77 -4.97 -10.25
CA LYS A 431 -19.45 -3.77 -9.73
C LYS A 431 -18.97 -3.45 -8.32
N PHE A 432 -17.81 -2.84 -8.21
CA PHE A 432 -17.21 -2.50 -6.93
C PHE A 432 -16.41 -1.21 -7.03
N THR A 433 -16.24 -0.56 -5.89
CA THR A 433 -15.60 0.74 -5.73
C THR A 433 -14.74 0.69 -4.47
N THR A 434 -13.96 1.74 -4.22
CA THR A 434 -13.01 1.83 -3.09
C THR A 434 -13.64 1.70 -1.71
N ASP A 435 -14.95 1.89 -1.58
CA ASP A 435 -15.77 1.77 -0.38
C ASP A 435 -16.55 0.43 -0.30
N PHE A 436 -16.33 -0.49 -1.25
CA PHE A 436 -17.07 -1.75 -1.37
C PHE A 436 -17.05 -2.58 -0.08
N ILE A 437 -15.87 -2.80 0.50
CA ILE A 437 -15.73 -3.58 1.74
C ILE A 437 -16.44 -2.88 2.90
N GLN A 438 -16.31 -1.56 3.00
CA GLN A 438 -16.94 -0.78 4.07
C GLN A 438 -18.46 -0.89 3.99
N LYS A 439 -19.04 -0.68 2.80
CA LYS A 439 -20.49 -0.83 2.55
C LYS A 439 -21.02 -2.21 2.92
N LYS A 440 -20.28 -3.27 2.59
CA LYS A 440 -20.68 -4.65 2.92
C LYS A 440 -20.66 -4.88 4.44
N LEU A 441 -19.59 -4.45 5.12
CA LEU A 441 -19.49 -4.56 6.58
C LEU A 441 -20.58 -3.77 7.33
N ASP A 442 -20.97 -2.59 6.82
CA ASP A 442 -22.02 -1.79 7.43
C ASP A 442 -23.40 -2.43 7.21
N SER A 443 -23.67 -2.97 6.01
CA SER A 443 -24.91 -3.72 5.75
C SER A 443 -25.05 -5.00 6.57
N GLU A 444 -23.95 -5.70 6.87
CA GLU A 444 -23.96 -6.88 7.72
C GLU A 444 -24.32 -6.52 9.18
N LYS A 445 -23.83 -5.37 9.68
CA LYS A 445 -24.20 -4.87 11.00
C LYS A 445 -25.68 -4.48 11.07
N GLU A 446 -26.18 -3.75 10.08
CA GLU A 446 -27.59 -3.36 10.00
C GLU A 446 -28.50 -4.59 9.99
N ASN A 447 -28.22 -5.59 9.15
CA ASN A 447 -28.97 -6.84 9.13
C ASN A 447 -28.87 -7.62 10.44
N SER A 448 -27.73 -7.62 11.13
CA SER A 448 -27.59 -8.27 12.44
C SER A 448 -28.42 -7.58 13.52
N LEU A 449 -28.51 -6.24 13.49
CA LEU A 449 -29.35 -5.45 14.38
C LEU A 449 -30.84 -5.68 14.08
N GLU A 450 -31.23 -5.79 12.81
CA GLU A 450 -32.61 -6.12 12.41
C GLU A 450 -33.01 -7.56 12.80
N LEU A 451 -32.09 -8.53 12.67
CA LEU A 451 -32.31 -9.92 13.10
C LEU A 451 -32.41 -10.06 14.63
N GLU A 452 -31.62 -9.28 15.39
CA GLU A 452 -31.79 -9.16 16.84
C GLU A 452 -33.14 -8.53 17.21
N TYR A 453 -33.61 -7.55 16.42
CA TYR A 453 -34.91 -6.90 16.62
C TYR A 453 -36.11 -7.80 16.31
N HIS A 454 -35.93 -8.81 15.45
CA HIS A 454 -36.97 -9.74 15.01
C HIS A 454 -36.89 -11.13 15.64
N SER A 455 -35.96 -11.37 16.58
CA SER A 455 -35.98 -12.59 17.39
C SER A 455 -36.99 -12.45 18.54
N ASP A 456 -38.06 -13.27 18.49
CA ASP A 456 -39.15 -13.32 19.48
C ASP A 456 -38.62 -13.67 20.89
N LEU A 457 -38.17 -12.65 21.62
CA LEU A 457 -37.91 -12.72 23.05
C LEU A 457 -38.97 -11.86 23.77
N ASP A 458 -39.64 -12.50 24.74
CA ASP A 458 -40.56 -11.88 25.70
C ASP A 458 -40.00 -10.53 26.16
N ASP A 459 -40.81 -9.47 26.15
CA ASP A 459 -40.37 -8.08 26.37
C ASP A 459 -39.58 -7.93 27.69
N GLN A 460 -39.87 -8.79 28.67
CA GLN A 460 -39.15 -8.89 29.94
C GLN A 460 -37.68 -9.37 29.79
N ALA A 461 -37.41 -10.28 28.84
CA ALA A 461 -36.07 -10.78 28.53
C ALA A 461 -35.24 -9.74 27.76
N ARG A 462 -35.89 -8.92 26.92
CA ARG A 462 -35.25 -7.78 26.25
C ARG A 462 -34.78 -6.71 27.23
N ASP A 463 -35.62 -6.33 28.20
CA ASP A 463 -35.24 -5.37 29.23
C ASP A 463 -34.10 -5.91 30.10
N ASN A 464 -34.13 -7.20 30.45
CA ASN A 464 -33.05 -7.84 31.19
C ASN A 464 -31.74 -7.93 30.38
N LEU A 465 -31.80 -8.19 29.07
CA LEU A 465 -30.63 -8.23 28.19
C LEU A 465 -30.05 -6.82 27.97
N LEU A 466 -30.90 -5.82 27.75
CA LEU A 466 -30.49 -4.43 27.60
C LEU A 466 -29.84 -3.92 28.90
N ILE A 467 -30.41 -4.25 30.06
CA ILE A 467 -29.81 -3.96 31.37
C ILE A 467 -28.48 -4.70 31.52
N ALA A 468 -28.38 -5.98 31.13
CA ALA A 468 -27.13 -6.73 31.20
C ALA A 468 -26.03 -6.17 30.28
N VAL A 469 -26.38 -5.76 29.05
CA VAL A 469 -25.45 -5.14 28.09
C VAL A 469 -25.03 -3.75 28.55
N LEU A 470 -25.96 -2.93 29.05
CA LEU A 470 -25.65 -1.63 29.64
C LEU A 470 -24.80 -1.77 30.90
N SER A 471 -25.10 -2.73 31.78
CA SER A 471 -24.29 -3.04 32.96
C SER A 471 -22.90 -3.53 32.59
N ALA A 472 -22.76 -4.41 31.59
CA ALA A 472 -21.45 -4.84 31.10
C ALA A 472 -20.66 -3.71 30.42
N ALA A 473 -21.34 -2.82 29.68
CA ALA A 473 -20.74 -1.64 29.08
C ALA A 473 -20.30 -0.62 30.14
N ILE A 474 -21.11 -0.40 31.19
CA ILE A 474 -20.77 0.44 32.34
C ILE A 474 -19.62 -0.18 33.13
N GLU A 475 -19.63 -1.47 33.40
CA GLU A 475 -18.55 -2.16 34.13
C GLU A 475 -17.23 -2.17 33.32
N THR A 476 -17.32 -2.25 31.99
CA THR A 476 -16.16 -2.11 31.10
C THR A 476 -15.66 -0.67 31.04
N TYR A 477 -16.58 0.30 31.06
CA TYR A 477 -16.26 1.73 31.14
C TYR A 477 -15.61 2.09 32.48
N GLU A 478 -16.14 1.60 33.60
CA GLU A 478 -15.60 1.78 34.95
C GLU A 478 -14.24 1.07 35.12
N LYS A 479 -14.08 -0.14 34.57
CA LYS A 479 -12.77 -0.81 34.50
C LYS A 479 -11.77 -0.03 33.63
N SER A 480 -12.22 0.68 32.60
CA SER A 480 -11.36 1.54 31.77
C SER A 480 -11.03 2.89 32.44
N GLU A 481 -11.93 3.44 33.25
CA GLU A 481 -11.73 4.65 34.06
C GLU A 481 -10.76 4.40 35.22
N HIS A 482 -10.84 3.23 35.88
CA HIS A 482 -9.89 2.85 36.92
C HIS A 482 -8.46 2.59 36.41
N VAL A 483 -8.28 2.35 35.11
CA VAL A 483 -6.95 2.30 34.48
C VAL A 483 -6.47 3.70 34.05
N ARG A 484 -7.37 4.66 33.82
CA ARG A 484 -7.02 6.05 33.45
C ARG A 484 -6.57 6.91 34.64
N TYR A 485 -6.95 6.60 35.88
CA TYR A 485 -6.59 7.40 37.06
C TYR A 485 -5.31 6.98 37.82
N ARG A 486 -4.45 6.14 37.23
CA ARG A 486 -3.14 5.80 37.83
C ARG A 486 -1.91 6.46 37.19
N ILE A 487 -2.10 7.39 36.26
CA ILE A 487 -1.02 8.28 35.81
C ILE A 487 -1.56 9.71 35.84
N ILE A 488 -0.80 10.62 36.46
CA ILE A 488 -1.10 12.04 36.76
C ILE A 488 -1.70 12.25 38.15
N ASN A 489 -0.80 12.30 39.14
CA ASN A 489 -0.97 13.15 40.30
C ASN A 489 0.35 13.91 40.52
N ILE A 490 0.47 15.11 39.94
CA ILE A 490 1.46 16.11 40.34
C ILE A 490 0.74 17.46 40.42
N GLN A 491 0.79 18.04 41.61
CA GLN A 491 0.19 19.33 41.98
C GLN A 491 0.85 20.55 41.31
N PRO A 492 0.20 21.73 41.34
CA PRO A 492 0.51 22.86 40.47
C PRO A 492 1.58 23.78 41.08
N SER A 493 2.75 23.86 40.46
CA SER A 493 3.63 25.02 40.58
C SER A 493 4.61 25.12 39.41
N GLY A 494 4.46 26.18 38.60
CA GLY A 494 5.54 26.92 37.94
C GLY A 494 6.57 26.16 37.08
N LYS A 495 6.50 26.41 35.76
CA LYS A 495 7.54 26.20 34.71
C LYS A 495 7.83 24.75 34.29
N MET A 496 7.21 24.30 33.20
CA MET A 496 7.66 23.11 32.45
C MET A 496 8.81 23.47 31.49
N ARG A 497 9.99 22.87 31.73
CA ARG A 497 11.02 22.60 30.72
C ARG A 497 10.82 21.17 30.22
N SER A 498 10.99 20.95 28.93
CA SER A 498 10.73 19.68 28.24
C SER A 498 11.67 18.55 28.69
N ALA A 499 11.08 17.37 28.91
CA ALA A 499 11.76 16.13 29.25
C ALA A 499 12.37 15.49 27.98
N TRP A 500 13.56 15.97 27.61
CA TRP A 500 14.49 15.29 26.70
C TRP A 500 15.91 15.52 27.21
N ARG A 501 16.29 14.77 28.26
CA ARG A 501 17.67 14.49 28.72
C ARG A 501 17.59 13.72 30.03
N LEU A 502 17.60 12.39 29.97
CA LEU A 502 17.99 11.50 31.07
C LEU A 502 18.13 10.05 30.56
N ALA A 503 19.04 9.86 29.60
CA ALA A 503 19.53 8.55 29.19
C ALA A 503 21.05 8.57 28.95
N SER A 504 21.78 9.32 29.78
CA SER A 504 23.25 9.42 29.75
C SER A 504 23.91 9.23 31.11
N LEU A 505 23.22 8.65 32.09
CA LEU A 505 23.80 8.28 33.36
C LEU A 505 23.25 6.90 33.72
N TYR A 506 24.02 5.87 33.40
CA TYR A 506 24.22 4.63 34.15
C TYR A 506 25.06 3.68 33.28
N GLY A 507 26.35 3.97 33.22
CA GLY A 507 27.40 2.99 32.96
C GLY A 507 28.40 3.09 34.11
N GLY A 508 28.71 1.96 34.75
CA GLY A 508 29.74 1.87 35.79
C GLY A 508 29.28 1.05 37.00
N GLY A 509 29.72 -0.21 37.04
CA GLY A 509 29.50 -1.18 38.12
C GLY A 509 29.87 -2.57 37.65
#